data_AF-A0AAC9GHW4-F1
#
_entry.id   AF-A0AAC9GHW4-F1
#
_cell.length_a   1.000
_cell.length_b   1.000
_cell.length_c   1.000
_cell.angle_alpha   90.00
_cell.angle_beta   90.00
_cell.angle_gamma   90.00
#
_symmetry.space_group_name_H-M   'P 1'
#
loop_
_entity.id
_entity.type
_entity.pdbx_description
1 polymer ?
#
loop_
_entity_poly.entity_id
_entity_poly.type
_entity_poly.pdbx_seq_one_letter_code
_entity_poly.pdbx_strand_id
1 'polypeptide(L)'
;MKHELQLIISGKSKVKHGAIIQAAASYLRRSQSSSTMAKEFKHFKKQEKETLERFIELNNLWILDINLEDYLSEGAEQKVYLKDGKHVIKLNDSIYYNSWIDYFNNLLLNNFFFPDTAYNLLGFFKNEDIIYAVVDNLL
;
A
#
# COMPACT_ATOMS: atom_id res chain seq x y z
N MET A 1 -13.68 -4.00 19.27
CA MET A 1 -13.36 -4.36 17.88
C MET A 1 -13.84 -3.37 16.82
N LYS A 2 -15.14 -3.28 16.44
CA LYS A 2 -15.57 -2.38 15.32
C LYS A 2 -15.11 -0.93 15.48
N HIS A 3 -15.18 -0.39 16.70
CA HIS A 3 -14.71 0.95 17.02
C HIS A 3 -13.19 1.12 16.82
N GLU A 4 -12.38 0.15 17.25
CA GLU A 4 -10.92 0.21 17.10
C GLU A 4 -10.50 0.16 15.63
N LEU A 5 -11.13 -0.69 14.83
CA LEU A 5 -10.88 -0.77 13.39
C LEU A 5 -11.19 0.58 12.70
N GLN A 6 -12.28 1.23 13.08
CA GLN A 6 -12.62 2.56 12.57
C GLN A 6 -11.58 3.62 12.97
N LEU A 7 -11.06 3.56 14.20
CA LEU A 7 -10.00 4.48 14.63
C LEU A 7 -8.70 4.26 13.85
N ILE A 8 -8.34 3.01 13.55
CA ILE A 8 -7.15 2.69 12.74
C ILE A 8 -7.32 3.18 11.31
N ILE A 9 -8.44 2.84 10.66
CA ILE A 9 -8.73 3.24 9.28
C ILE A 9 -8.78 4.76 9.17
N SER A 10 -9.37 5.46 10.15
CA SER A 10 -9.45 6.93 10.14
C SER A 10 -8.15 7.64 10.53
N GLY A 11 -7.07 6.92 10.84
CA GLY A 11 -5.80 7.53 11.25
C GLY A 11 -5.78 8.05 12.69
N LYS A 12 -6.81 7.73 13.49
CA LYS A 12 -6.96 8.16 14.90
C LYS A 12 -6.31 7.22 15.90
N SER A 13 -5.93 6.02 15.47
CA SER A 13 -5.13 5.06 16.24
C SER A 13 -3.96 4.57 15.40
N LYS A 14 -2.88 4.15 16.04
CA LYS A 14 -1.67 3.65 15.38
C LYS A 14 -1.63 2.13 15.40
N VAL A 15 -1.07 1.56 14.35
CA VAL A 15 -0.66 0.14 14.28
C VAL A 15 0.83 0.07 13.97
N LYS A 16 1.46 -1.08 14.23
CA LYS A 16 2.85 -1.32 13.85
C LYS A 16 3.02 -1.06 12.34
N HIS A 17 4.06 -0.31 11.98
CA HIS A 17 4.34 0.12 10.60
C HIS A 17 3.22 0.88 9.87
N GLY A 18 2.24 1.44 10.60
CA GLY A 18 1.06 2.07 9.98
C GLY A 18 1.27 3.49 9.43
N ALA A 19 2.36 4.17 9.77
CA ALA A 19 2.49 5.62 9.54
C ALA A 19 2.37 6.03 8.06
N ILE A 20 3.18 5.44 7.17
CA ILE A 20 3.16 5.75 5.73
C ILE A 20 1.84 5.28 5.11
N ILE A 21 1.35 4.12 5.52
CA ILE A 21 0.10 3.53 5.02
C ILE A 21 -1.10 4.45 5.35
N GLN A 22 -1.18 4.94 6.58
CA GLN A 22 -2.22 5.87 7.02
C GLN A 22 -2.10 7.23 6.34
N ALA A 23 -0.88 7.72 6.13
CA ALA A 23 -0.64 8.97 5.40
C ALA A 23 -1.10 8.88 3.94
N ALA A 24 -0.73 7.81 3.23
CA ALA A 24 -1.14 7.57 1.85
C ALA A 24 -2.67 7.45 1.74
N ALA A 25 -3.30 6.61 2.58
CA ALA A 25 -4.75 6.45 2.59
C ALA A 25 -5.48 7.77 2.90
N SER A 26 -4.96 8.57 3.85
CA SER A 26 -5.55 9.87 4.20
C SER A 26 -5.43 10.88 3.05
N TYR A 27 -4.30 10.88 2.35
CA TYR A 27 -4.09 11.77 1.21
C TYR A 27 -5.05 11.45 0.06
N LEU A 28 -5.21 10.18 -0.29
CA LEU A 28 -6.15 9.74 -1.34
C LEU A 28 -7.62 10.05 -0.99
N ARG A 29 -8.05 9.85 0.25
CA ARG A 29 -9.43 10.19 0.66
C ARG A 29 -9.71 11.69 0.56
N ARG A 30 -8.73 12.53 0.91
CA ARG A 30 -8.88 13.99 0.83
C ARG A 30 -9.00 14.46 -0.61
N SER A 31 -8.24 13.89 -1.55
CA SER A 31 -8.37 14.25 -2.97
C SER A 31 -9.73 13.86 -3.55
N GLN A 32 -10.26 12.69 -3.17
CA GLN A 32 -11.58 12.21 -3.64
C GLN A 32 -12.74 13.10 -3.17
N SER A 33 -12.67 13.65 -1.95
CA SER A 33 -13.71 14.54 -1.41
C SER A 33 -13.87 15.86 -2.19
N SER A 34 -12.85 16.24 -2.98
CA SER A 34 -12.84 17.45 -3.80
C SER A 34 -13.35 17.25 -5.24
N SER A 35 -13.57 16.00 -5.66
CA SER A 35 -14.03 15.66 -7.01
C SER A 35 -15.51 15.22 -6.98
N THR A 36 -16.36 15.95 -7.71
CA THR A 36 -17.82 15.73 -7.80
C THR A 36 -18.18 14.29 -8.18
N MET A 37 -19.21 13.75 -7.51
CA MET A 37 -19.65 12.35 -7.59
C MET A 37 -20.02 11.87 -9.01
N ALA A 38 -19.85 10.56 -9.20
CA ALA A 38 -20.18 9.74 -10.39
C ALA A 38 -19.15 9.78 -11.54
N LYS A 39 -18.05 9.05 -11.37
CA LYS A 39 -17.23 8.56 -12.49
C LYS A 39 -17.15 7.04 -12.42
N GLU A 40 -17.26 6.40 -13.58
CA GLU A 40 -17.18 4.95 -13.75
C GLU A 40 -15.91 4.37 -13.08
N PHE A 41 -15.99 3.14 -12.60
CA PHE A 41 -14.93 2.47 -11.82
C PHE A 41 -13.52 2.55 -12.44
N LYS A 42 -13.40 2.45 -13.77
CA LYS A 42 -12.12 2.60 -14.48
C LYS A 42 -11.52 4.00 -14.36
N HIS A 43 -12.36 5.04 -14.42
CA HIS A 43 -11.90 6.43 -14.27
C HIS A 43 -11.43 6.71 -12.84
N PHE A 44 -12.07 6.07 -11.86
CA PHE A 44 -11.70 6.20 -10.46
C PHE A 44 -10.29 5.65 -10.16
N LYS A 45 -9.97 4.41 -10.58
CA LYS A 45 -8.63 3.84 -10.36
C LYS A 45 -7.52 4.64 -11.04
N LYS A 46 -7.78 5.21 -12.23
CA LYS A 46 -6.79 6.08 -12.91
C LYS A 46 -6.52 7.37 -12.13
N GLN A 47 -7.57 8.05 -11.66
CA GLN A 47 -7.43 9.27 -10.87
C GLN A 47 -6.75 9.02 -9.52
N GLU A 48 -7.05 7.87 -8.91
CA GLU A 48 -6.41 7.46 -7.67
C GLU A 48 -4.91 7.17 -7.88
N LYS A 49 -4.54 6.50 -9.00
CA LYS A 49 -3.14 6.32 -9.40
C LYS A 49 -2.40 7.66 -9.54
N GLU A 50 -2.94 8.61 -10.29
CA GLU A 50 -2.32 9.94 -10.48
C GLU A 50 -2.18 10.71 -9.16
N THR A 51 -3.18 10.58 -8.27
CA THR A 51 -3.11 11.16 -6.93
C THR A 51 -2.02 10.49 -6.10
N LEU A 52 -1.92 9.16 -6.17
CA LEU A 52 -0.91 8.38 -5.46
C LEU A 52 0.50 8.75 -5.94
N GLU A 53 0.74 8.85 -7.24
CA GLU A 53 2.04 9.29 -7.78
C GLU A 53 2.46 10.66 -7.21
N ARG A 54 1.51 11.61 -7.10
CA ARG A 54 1.77 12.90 -6.47
C ARG A 54 2.12 12.77 -5.00
N PHE A 55 1.42 11.91 -4.26
CA PHE A 55 1.76 11.64 -2.86
C PHE A 55 3.17 11.07 -2.72
N ILE A 56 3.51 10.10 -3.57
CA ILE A 56 4.81 9.43 -3.56
C ILE A 56 5.93 10.45 -3.82
N GLU A 57 5.77 11.29 -4.84
CA GLU A 57 6.72 12.33 -5.20
C GLU A 57 6.92 13.34 -4.07
N LEU A 58 5.82 13.89 -3.54
CA LEU A 58 5.87 14.89 -2.47
C LEU A 58 6.54 14.39 -1.18
N ASN A 59 6.56 13.08 -0.96
CA ASN A 59 7.12 12.46 0.23
C ASN A 59 8.43 11.70 -0.03
N ASN A 60 9.00 11.79 -1.24
CA ASN A 60 10.21 11.07 -1.65
C ASN A 60 10.13 9.55 -1.39
N LEU A 61 9.00 8.93 -1.75
CA LEU A 61 8.73 7.51 -1.49
C LEU A 61 9.00 6.59 -2.69
N TRP A 62 9.59 7.11 -3.77
CA TRP A 62 10.03 6.28 -4.89
C TRP A 62 11.26 5.47 -4.53
N ILE A 63 11.18 4.15 -4.74
CA ILE A 63 12.31 3.23 -4.67
C ILE A 63 12.79 3.04 -6.11
N LEU A 64 13.98 3.60 -6.41
CA LEU A 64 14.56 3.58 -7.75
C LEU A 64 15.36 2.31 -8.04
N ASP A 65 15.91 1.70 -6.99
CA ASP A 65 16.68 0.48 -7.05
C ASP A 65 16.15 -0.49 -6.00
N ILE A 66 15.73 -1.66 -6.47
CA ILE A 66 15.21 -2.73 -5.63
C ILE A 66 15.88 -4.02 -6.08
N ASN A 67 16.62 -4.64 -5.16
CA ASN A 67 17.22 -5.93 -5.44
C ASN A 67 16.11 -6.99 -5.47
N LEU A 68 15.83 -7.51 -6.67
CA LEU A 68 14.84 -8.54 -6.97
C LEU A 68 15.49 -9.88 -7.35
N GLU A 69 16.78 -10.07 -7.06
CA GLU A 69 17.56 -11.24 -7.45
C GLU A 69 17.11 -12.51 -6.70
N ASP A 70 16.71 -12.39 -5.44
CA ASP A 70 16.29 -13.52 -4.60
C ASP A 70 14.78 -13.82 -4.72
N TYR A 71 14.30 -14.01 -5.94
CA TYR A 71 12.90 -14.38 -6.19
C TYR A 71 12.56 -15.72 -5.51
N LEU A 72 11.50 -15.74 -4.69
CA LEU A 72 11.01 -16.94 -4.01
C LEU A 72 9.77 -17.52 -4.69
N SER A 73 8.76 -16.67 -4.92
CA SER A 73 7.46 -17.11 -5.42
C SER A 73 6.63 -15.96 -5.94
N GLU A 74 5.72 -16.25 -6.87
CA GLU A 74 4.69 -15.36 -7.37
C GLU A 74 3.33 -16.00 -7.07
N GLY A 75 2.55 -15.34 -6.23
CA GLY A 75 1.13 -15.61 -6.11
C GLY A 75 0.35 -14.68 -7.03
N ALA A 76 -0.95 -14.93 -7.19
CA ALA A 76 -1.84 -14.04 -7.93
C ALA A 76 -1.68 -12.58 -7.46
N GLU A 77 -1.63 -12.35 -6.15
CA GLU A 77 -1.67 -10.99 -5.58
C GLU A 77 -0.31 -10.29 -5.45
N GLN A 78 0.81 -11.01 -5.42
CA GLN A 78 2.11 -10.41 -5.12
C GLN A 78 3.29 -11.29 -5.54
N LYS A 79 4.38 -10.62 -5.93
CA LYS A 79 5.72 -11.22 -6.12
C LYS A 79 6.49 -11.14 -4.81
N VAL A 80 7.13 -12.24 -4.41
CA VAL A 80 7.82 -12.38 -3.12
C VAL A 80 9.29 -12.68 -3.34
N TYR A 81 10.15 -11.93 -2.65
CA TYR A 81 11.60 -12.01 -2.73
C TYR A 81 12.18 -12.19 -1.34
N LEU A 82 13.19 -13.06 -1.17
CA LEU A 82 13.86 -13.26 0.11
C LEU A 82 14.72 -12.03 0.42
N LYS A 83 14.78 -11.66 1.71
CA LYS A 83 15.66 -10.62 2.20
C LYS A 83 16.33 -11.11 3.48
N ASP A 84 17.66 -11.22 3.44
CA ASP A 84 18.52 -11.57 4.57
C ASP A 84 18.14 -12.88 5.29
N GLY A 85 17.46 -13.81 4.61
CA GLY A 85 17.03 -15.10 5.15
C GLY A 85 15.94 -15.06 6.23
N LYS A 86 15.44 -13.87 6.59
CA LYS A 86 14.47 -13.67 7.69
C LYS A 86 13.27 -12.82 7.31
N HIS A 87 13.41 -12.00 6.28
CA HIS A 87 12.34 -11.14 5.79
C HIS A 87 12.02 -11.48 4.36
N VAL A 88 10.88 -10.99 3.91
CA VAL A 88 10.52 -10.99 2.50
C VAL A 88 10.17 -9.59 2.05
N ILE A 89 10.55 -9.27 0.82
CA ILE A 89 10.07 -8.11 0.07
C ILE A 89 8.91 -8.57 -0.80
N LYS A 90 7.84 -7.79 -0.83
CA LYS A 90 6.68 -8.07 -1.69
C LYS A 90 6.33 -6.86 -2.53
N LEU A 91 6.02 -7.13 -3.81
CA LEU A 91 5.51 -6.16 -4.76
C LEU A 91 4.03 -6.42 -5.01
N ASN A 92 3.19 -5.41 -4.77
CA ASN A 92 1.75 -5.49 -4.99
C ASN A 92 1.27 -4.27 -5.80
N ASP A 93 0.61 -4.50 -6.93
CA ASP A 93 0.10 -3.45 -7.82
C ASP A 93 -1.37 -3.05 -7.54
N SER A 94 -1.96 -3.58 -6.47
CA SER A 94 -3.35 -3.45 -6.07
C SER A 94 -4.39 -3.98 -7.09
N ILE A 95 -4.00 -4.80 -8.07
CA ILE A 95 -4.93 -5.23 -9.14
C ILE A 95 -6.12 -6.03 -8.61
N TYR A 96 -5.93 -6.81 -7.54
CA TYR A 96 -6.98 -7.58 -6.84
C TYR A 96 -7.82 -6.75 -5.85
N TYR A 97 -7.52 -5.47 -5.70
CA TYR A 97 -8.26 -4.55 -4.84
C TYR A 97 -9.10 -3.59 -5.68
N ASN A 98 -10.24 -3.15 -5.15
CA ASN A 98 -11.09 -2.20 -5.86
C ASN A 98 -10.42 -0.81 -6.01
N SER A 99 -9.54 -0.45 -5.07
CA SER A 99 -8.83 0.82 -5.00
C SER A 99 -7.51 0.68 -4.24
N TRP A 100 -6.60 1.65 -4.39
CA TRP A 100 -5.41 1.77 -3.55
C TRP A 100 -5.77 2.01 -2.08
N ILE A 101 -6.84 2.77 -1.81
CA ILE A 101 -7.36 2.92 -0.43
C ILE A 101 -7.73 1.56 0.17
N ASP A 102 -8.38 0.67 -0.59
CA ASP A 102 -8.74 -0.67 -0.10
C ASP A 102 -7.51 -1.53 0.19
N TYR A 103 -6.49 -1.46 -0.67
CA TYR A 103 -5.20 -2.10 -0.42
C TYR A 103 -4.54 -1.57 0.87
N PHE A 104 -4.47 -0.25 1.06
CA PHE A 104 -3.89 0.33 2.28
C PHE A 104 -4.70 -0.02 3.53
N ASN A 105 -6.03 -0.03 3.45
CA ASN A 105 -6.87 -0.48 4.56
C ASN A 105 -6.59 -1.96 4.89
N ASN A 106 -6.40 -2.82 3.87
CA ASN A 106 -6.04 -4.22 4.08
C ASN A 106 -4.71 -4.37 4.82
N LEU A 107 -3.66 -3.60 4.45
CA LEU A 107 -2.39 -3.60 5.18
C LEU A 107 -2.56 -3.18 6.64
N LEU A 108 -3.33 -2.12 6.91
CA LEU A 108 -3.59 -1.67 8.29
C LEU A 108 -4.32 -2.72 9.13
N LEU A 109 -5.29 -3.41 8.53
CA LEU A 109 -6.01 -4.49 9.19
C LEU A 109 -5.08 -5.68 9.45
N ASN A 110 -4.26 -6.08 8.48
CA ASN A 110 -3.25 -7.12 8.67
C ASN A 110 -2.32 -6.77 9.83
N ASN A 111 -1.78 -5.55 9.86
CA ASN A 111 -0.87 -5.12 10.94
C ASN A 111 -1.53 -5.06 12.32
N PHE A 112 -2.85 -4.87 12.37
CA PHE A 112 -3.62 -4.93 13.60
C PHE A 112 -3.83 -6.37 14.08
N PHE A 113 -4.24 -7.27 13.18
CA PHE A 113 -4.56 -8.66 13.53
C PHE A 113 -3.31 -9.54 13.69
N PHE A 114 -2.23 -9.22 12.96
CA PHE A 114 -0.99 -10.00 12.89
C PHE A 114 0.24 -9.09 13.10
N PRO A 115 0.43 -8.53 14.31
CA PRO A 115 1.53 -7.60 14.57
C PRO A 115 2.93 -8.23 14.42
N ASP A 116 3.05 -9.55 14.56
CA ASP A 116 4.32 -10.26 14.43
C ASP A 116 4.82 -10.30 12.98
N THR A 117 3.89 -10.39 12.01
CA THR A 117 4.15 -10.39 10.56
C THR A 117 3.67 -9.09 9.89
N ALA A 118 3.57 -8.01 10.66
CA ALA A 118 3.08 -6.72 10.19
C ALA A 118 3.89 -6.23 8.97
N TYR A 119 3.16 -5.82 7.93
CA TYR A 119 3.70 -5.24 6.72
C TYR A 119 4.23 -3.84 6.98
N ASN A 120 5.46 -3.61 6.57
CA ASN A 120 6.09 -2.32 6.57
C ASN A 120 6.20 -1.80 5.14
N LEU A 121 5.40 -0.77 4.82
CA LEU A 121 5.43 -0.13 3.51
C LEU A 121 6.69 0.73 3.40
N LEU A 122 7.65 0.25 2.61
CA LEU A 122 8.94 0.90 2.41
C LEU A 122 8.84 2.07 1.44
N GLY A 123 7.94 1.96 0.47
CA GLY A 123 7.78 2.94 -0.61
C GLY A 123 7.11 2.30 -1.81
N PHE A 124 7.36 2.87 -2.98
CA PHE A 124 6.74 2.45 -4.23
C PHE A 124 7.78 2.30 -5.32
N PHE A 125 7.64 1.26 -6.12
CA PHE A 125 8.44 1.01 -7.29
C PHE A 125 7.57 1.15 -8.53
N LYS A 126 8.09 1.79 -9.58
CA LYS A 126 7.38 1.93 -10.85
C LYS A 126 8.12 1.15 -11.91
N ASN A 127 7.41 0.22 -12.56
CA ASN A 127 7.86 -0.45 -13.76
C ASN A 127 6.87 -0.16 -14.88
N GLU A 128 7.33 0.51 -15.94
CA GLU A 128 6.47 1.05 -17.00
C GLU A 128 5.32 1.91 -16.41
N ASP A 129 4.07 1.53 -16.70
CA ASP A 129 2.86 2.19 -16.18
C ASP A 129 2.28 1.50 -14.95
N ILE A 130 2.97 0.54 -14.34
CA ILE A 130 2.49 -0.17 -13.15
C ILE A 130 3.25 0.34 -11.93
N ILE A 131 2.48 0.72 -10.91
CA ILE A 131 3.01 1.11 -9.59
C ILE A 131 2.85 -0.09 -8.68
N TYR A 132 3.94 -0.47 -8.03
CA TYR A 132 3.97 -1.50 -7.01
C TYR A 132 4.21 -0.85 -5.66
N ALA A 133 3.36 -1.13 -4.67
CA ALA A 133 3.74 -0.96 -3.28
C ALA A 133 4.82 -1.97 -2.94
N VAL A 134 5.90 -1.50 -2.32
CA VAL A 134 6.99 -2.32 -1.82
C VAL A 134 6.81 -2.46 -0.31
N VAL A 135 6.47 -3.66 0.14
CA VAL A 135 6.32 -3.96 1.56
C VAL A 135 7.36 -4.99 2.00
N ASP A 136 7.89 -4.86 3.21
CA ASP A 136 8.59 -5.96 3.89
C ASP A 136 7.86 -6.47 5.12
N ASN A 137 8.04 -7.76 5.41
CA ASN A 137 7.56 -8.40 6.62
C ASN A 137 8.49 -9.55 7.01
N LEU A 138 8.42 -9.97 8.28
CA LEU A 138 9.12 -11.16 8.76
C LEU A 138 8.50 -12.43 8.14
N LEU A 139 9.35 -13.38 7.73
CA LEU A 139 8.94 -14.73 7.28
C LEU A 139 8.24 -15.53 8.37
#